data_AF-A0A5K0W444-F1
#
_entry.id   AF-A0A5K0W444-F1
#
_cell.length_a   1.000
_cell.length_b   1.000
_cell.length_c   1.000
_cell.angle_alpha   90.00
_cell.angle_beta   90.00
_cell.angle_gamma   90.00
#
_symmetry.space_group_name_H-M   'P 1'
#
loop_
_entity.id
_entity.type
_entity.pdbx_description
1 polymer ?
#
loop_
_entity_poly.entity_id
_entity_poly.type
_entity_poly.pdbx_seq_one_letter_code
_entity_poly.pdbx_strand_id
1 'polypeptide(L)' 'AWSNNAYKSVEHRVIANKEVERFSVAFFLCPSYDTIIRSCREPVIYRQFSFGEFRQQVQEDVRNTGHKIGLARFLA' A
#
# COMPACT_ATOMS: atom_id res chain seq x y z
N ALA A 1 -6.08 -1.08 6.08
CA ALA A 1 -7.43 -0.92 5.50
C ALA A 1 -8.33 -2.11 5.85
N TRP A 2 -8.22 -3.27 5.18
CA TRP A 2 -9.06 -4.46 5.51
C TRP A 2 -8.98 -4.92 6.96
N SER A 3 -7.78 -4.95 7.54
CA SER A 3 -7.57 -5.34 8.94
C SER A 3 -7.95 -4.26 9.96
N ASN A 4 -8.33 -3.07 9.51
CA ASN A 4 -8.61 -1.91 10.37
C ASN A 4 -7.50 -1.65 11.41
N ASN A 5 -6.25 -1.59 10.95
CA ASN A 5 -5.05 -1.42 11.77
C ASN A 5 -4.69 -2.57 12.72
N ALA A 6 -5.40 -3.70 12.67
CA ALA A 6 -4.97 -4.89 13.41
C ALA A 6 -3.64 -5.46 12.90
N TYR A 7 -3.30 -5.23 11.63
CA TYR A 7 -2.01 -5.57 11.04
C TYR A 7 -1.33 -4.35 10.44
N LYS A 8 -0.03 -4.20 10.71
CA LYS A 8 0.80 -3.13 10.15
C LYS A 8 1.45 -3.60 8.84
N SER A 9 1.36 -2.77 7.80
CA SER A 9 2.11 -3.01 6.56
C SER A 9 3.60 -2.85 6.84
N VAL A 10 4.41 -3.80 6.37
CA VAL A 10 5.86 -3.83 6.63
C VAL A 10 6.58 -2.77 5.81
N GLU A 11 7.35 -1.91 6.49
CA GLU A 11 8.37 -1.07 5.88
C GLU A 11 9.65 -1.89 5.73
N HIS A 12 10.22 -1.88 4.53
CA HIS A 12 11.43 -2.65 4.21
C HIS A 12 12.33 -1.84 3.28
N ARG A 13 13.64 -2.11 3.35
CA ARG A 13 14.66 -1.51 2.49
C ARG A 13 15.67 -2.57 2.06
N VAL A 14 16.26 -2.37 0.90
CA VAL A 14 17.40 -3.16 0.42
C VAL A 14 18.63 -2.27 0.50
N ILE A 15 19.73 -2.82 1.03
CA ILE A 15 21.03 -2.13 1.07
C ILE A 15 21.91 -2.72 -0.03
N ALA A 16 22.59 -1.85 -0.78
CA ALA A 16 23.51 -2.27 -1.83
C ALA A 16 24.71 -3.02 -1.21
N ASN A 17 25.04 -4.17 -1.78
CA ASN A 17 26.29 -4.86 -1.48
C ASN A 17 27.39 -4.31 -2.41
N LYS A 18 28.57 -4.01 -1.85
CA LYS A 18 29.70 -3.41 -2.59
C LYS A 18 30.54 -4.42 -3.37
N GLU A 19 30.46 -5.70 -3.01
CA GLU A 19 31.39 -6.74 -3.47
C GLU A 19 30.72 -7.73 -4.42
N VAL A 20 29.46 -8.07 -4.15
CA VAL A 20 28.73 -9.10 -4.90
C VAL A 20 27.34 -8.64 -5.31
N GLU A 21 26.92 -9.04 -6.52
CA GLU A 21 25.58 -8.78 -7.02
C GLU A 21 24.53 -9.57 -6.24
N ARG A 22 23.39 -8.94 -5.96
CA ARG A 22 22.24 -9.58 -5.32
C ARG A 22 21.05 -9.60 -6.27
N PHE A 23 20.60 -10.80 -6.63
CA PHE A 23 19.37 -11.00 -7.39
C PHE A 23 18.22 -11.37 -6.45
N SER A 24 17.05 -10.79 -6.67
CA SER A 24 15.83 -11.17 -5.95
C SER A 24 14.59 -10.97 -6.79
N VAL A 25 13.57 -11.79 -6.55
CA VAL A 25 12.25 -11.67 -7.15
C VAL A 25 11.25 -11.33 -6.06
N ALA A 26 10.38 -10.36 -6.32
CA ALA A 26 9.28 -9.99 -5.43
C ALA A 26 7.94 -10.43 -6.02
N PHE A 27 7.06 -10.95 -5.17
CA PHE A 27 5.70 -11.30 -5.51
C PHE A 27 4.72 -10.53 -4.64
N PHE A 28 3.67 -10.00 -5.25
CA PHE A 28 2.60 -9.26 -4.57
C PHE A 28 1.26 -9.89 -4.93
N LEU A 29 0.54 -10.39 -3.93
CA LEU A 29 -0.86 -10.77 -4.10
C LEU A 29 -1.72 -9.51 -3.99
N CYS A 30 -2.39 -9.15 -5.07
CA CYS A 30 -3.27 -7.99 -5.13
C CYS A 30 -4.67 -8.40 -5.57
N PRO A 31 -5.74 -7.79 -5.00
CA PRO A 31 -7.08 -8.01 -5.50
C PRO A 31 -7.26 -7.37 -6.90
N SER A 32 -8.39 -7.63 -7.54
CA SER A 32 -8.76 -6.95 -8.78
C SER A 32 -8.93 -5.44 -8.55
N TYR A 33 -8.71 -4.64 -9.60
CA TYR A 33 -8.74 -3.17 -9.53
C TYR A 33 -10.10 -2.60 -9.09
N ASP A 34 -11.19 -3.27 -9.45
CA ASP A 34 -12.57 -2.95 -9.08
C ASP A 34 -12.95 -3.41 -7.67
N THR A 35 -12.10 -4.18 -6.99
CA THR A 35 -12.39 -4.65 -5.63
C THR A 35 -12.49 -3.50 -4.65
N ILE A 36 -13.62 -3.40 -3.95
CA ILE A 36 -13.84 -2.42 -2.89
C ILE A 36 -13.13 -2.85 -1.61
N ILE A 37 -12.25 -1.99 -1.11
CA ILE A 37 -11.53 -2.14 0.13
C ILE A 37 -12.32 -1.49 1.27
N ARG A 38 -12.82 -2.30 2.20
CA ARG A 38 -13.50 -1.84 3.42
C ARG A 38 -13.24 -2.80 4.59
N SER A 39 -13.22 -2.27 5.80
CA SER A 39 -13.18 -3.07 7.03
C SER A 39 -14.58 -3.56 7.39
N CYS A 40 -14.68 -4.74 8.02
CA CYS A 40 -15.90 -5.22 8.69
C CYS A 40 -15.88 -4.97 10.21
N ARG A 41 -14.84 -4.28 10.71
CA ARG A 41 -14.64 -3.94 12.12
C ARG A 41 -15.01 -2.48 12.37
N GLU A 42 -15.66 -2.25 13.51
CA GLU A 42 -15.99 -0.92 14.04
C GLU A 42 -15.05 -0.53 15.19
N PRO A 43 -14.71 0.76 15.34
CA PRO A 43 -15.05 1.86 14.43
C PRO A 43 -14.26 1.79 13.11
N VAL A 44 -14.87 2.19 12.00
CA VAL A 44 -14.17 2.26 10.70
C VAL A 44 -13.10 3.36 10.70
N ILE A 45 -11.84 2.99 10.45
CA ILE A 45 -10.70 3.95 10.41
C ILE A 45 -10.48 4.53 9.01
N TYR A 46 -10.86 3.78 7.97
CA TYR A 46 -10.62 4.12 6.58
C TYR A 46 -11.94 4.19 5.81
N ARG A 47 -12.16 5.25 5.03
CA ARG A 47 -13.29 5.28 4.09
C ARG A 47 -13.20 4.13 3.09
N GLN A 48 -14.31 3.80 2.44
CA GLN A 48 -14.28 2.84 1.33
C GLN A 48 -13.58 3.45 0.11
N PHE A 49 -12.81 2.62 -0.60
CA PHE A 49 -12.12 2.95 -1.85
C PHE A 49 -11.90 1.67 -2.66
N SER A 50 -11.71 1.77 -3.98
CA SER A 50 -11.33 0.61 -4.79
C SER A 50 -9.83 0.37 -4.78
N PHE A 51 -9.37 -0.86 -5.03
CA PHE A 51 -7.93 -1.12 -5.14
C PHE A 51 -7.29 -0.29 -6.28
N GLY A 52 -8.02 -0.06 -7.37
CA GLY A 52 -7.57 0.80 -8.46
C GLY A 52 -7.39 2.26 -8.06
N GLU A 53 -8.32 2.80 -7.26
CA GLU A 53 -8.19 4.14 -6.68
C GLU A 53 -6.92 4.25 -5.82
N PHE A 54 -6.65 3.25 -4.97
CA PHE A 54 -5.42 3.20 -4.18
C PHE A 54 -4.16 3.20 -5.06
N ARG A 55 -4.14 2.40 -6.13
CA ARG A 55 -3.00 2.33 -7.05
C ARG A 55 -2.78 3.66 -7.77
N GLN A 56 -3.85 4.30 -8.24
CA GLN A 56 -3.78 5.60 -8.89
C GLN A 56 -3.26 6.69 -7.94
N GLN A 57 -3.80 6.76 -6.72
CA GLN A 57 -3.36 7.74 -5.72
C GLN A 57 -1.88 7.56 -5.36
N VAL A 58 -1.41 6.31 -5.20
CA VAL A 58 0.01 6.05 -4.93
C VAL A 58 0.89 6.54 -6.09
N GLN A 59 0.49 6.33 -7.34
CA GLN A 59 1.24 6.85 -8.48
C GLN A 59 1.26 8.38 -8.49
N GLU A 60 0.14 9.02 -8.17
CA GLU A 60 0.04 10.48 -8.09
C GLU A 60 0.91 11.06 -6.97
N ASP A 61 0.87 10.46 -5.78
CA ASP A 61 1.71 10.88 -4.65
C ASP A 61 3.20 10.79 -5.03
N VAL A 62 3.62 9.72 -5.69
CA VAL A 62 5.02 9.54 -6.13
C VAL A 62 5.39 10.58 -7.20
N ARG A 63 4.50 10.85 -8.16
CA ARG A 63 4.74 11.89 -9.18
C ARG A 63 4.89 13.28 -8.57
N ASN A 64 4.04 13.61 -7.59
CA ASN A 64 3.98 14.96 -7.04
C ASN A 64 4.98 15.21 -5.91
N THR A 65 5.32 14.18 -5.13
CA THR A 65 6.11 14.33 -3.88
C THR A 65 7.39 13.50 -3.85
N GLY A 66 7.58 12.61 -4.83
CA GLY A 66 8.67 11.61 -4.82
C GLY A 66 8.45 10.46 -3.83
N HIS A 67 7.38 10.48 -3.03
CA HIS A 67 7.14 9.53 -1.97
C HIS A 67 5.73 8.91 -2.05
N LYS A 68 5.61 7.67 -1.60
CA LYS A 68 4.31 7.01 -1.40
C LYS A 68 3.77 7.38 -0.02
N ILE A 69 2.59 8.00 0.03
CA ILE A 69 1.90 8.32 1.29
C ILE A 69 1.03 7.14 1.75
N GLY A 70 0.32 6.50 0.81
CA GLY A 70 -0.40 5.25 1.06
C GLY A 70 -1.72 5.45 1.81
N LEU A 71 -2.00 4.60 2.79
CA LEU A 71 -3.34 4.49 3.40
C LEU A 71 -3.79 5.74 4.16
N ALA A 72 -2.89 6.65 4.53
CA ALA A 72 -3.24 7.91 5.18
C ALA A 72 -4.14 8.81 4.29
N ARG A 73 -4.11 8.64 2.96
CA ARG A 73 -5.01 9.32 2.01
C ARG A 73 -6.48 8.86 2.09
N PHE A 74 -6.73 7.77 2.82
CA PHE A 74 -8.01 7.07 2.85
C PHE A 74 -8.59 6.96 4.25
N LEU A 75 -8.13 7.77 5.21
CA LEU A 75 -8.76 7.86 6.54
C LEU A 75 -10.20 8.36 6.39
N ALA A 76 -11.09 7.85 7.26
CA ALA A 76 -12.49 8.29 7.35
C ALA A 76 -12.63 9.60 8.13
#